data_AF-A0A853ANG2-F1
#
_entry.id   AF-A0A853ANG2-F1
#
_cell.length_a   1.000
_cell.length_b   1.000
_cell.length_c   1.000
_cell.angle_alpha   90.00
_cell.angle_beta   90.00
_cell.angle_gamma   90.00
#
_symmetry.space_group_name_H-M   'P 1'
#
loop_
_entity.id
_entity.type
_entity.pdbx_description
1 polymer ?
#
loop_
_entity_poly.entity_id
_entity_poly.type
_entity_poly.pdbx_seq_one_letter_code
_entity_poly.pdbx_strand_id
1 'polypeptide(L)'
;MTTASSVRADAVLAELRPDVRELTANVDTAVLRPDGESVLDRADRVRIALRVALVHDQPDLAGELAAELDALVGEGAADVVRDTERWAELSEEQQALLAHCELVALDPADVSVAEVGELRAQGLSTAQVVAAAQLVAATSFRVRLGRGLELAGSADAVPDAAPATTIAVGATADGCELPTPDEAFPPMRWVPWVEADSFDEALAHDPAAREACSALYNAVMTAPSELSPADRELAALAASLRTGCALSAGMHGRRQVELSGDQVTAVALAEAGPAAVPDPRQRAIVDAAAALAPTPAALTAAHLGRLRAVGLSADGVRDLVAVAAMTAWTNRLAMTLGNATTRDPDW
;
A
#
# COMPACT_ATOMS: atom_id res chain seq x y z
N MET A 1 -5.79 -27.38 10.38
CA MET A 1 -6.76 -27.69 9.29
C MET A 1 -6.82 -26.44 8.42
N THR A 2 -6.49 -26.56 7.14
CA THR A 2 -6.62 -25.44 6.19
C THR A 2 -8.10 -25.14 5.95
N THR A 3 -8.52 -23.89 6.14
CA THR A 3 -9.90 -23.42 5.91
C THR A 3 -10.18 -23.28 4.42
N ALA A 4 -11.45 -23.35 4.00
CA ALA A 4 -11.83 -23.16 2.58
C ALA A 4 -11.47 -21.76 2.04
N SER A 5 -11.43 -20.75 2.92
CA SER A 5 -10.98 -19.40 2.60
C SER A 5 -9.47 -19.34 2.34
N SER A 6 -8.64 -19.97 3.18
CA SER A 6 -7.19 -20.08 2.99
C SER A 6 -6.84 -20.82 1.70
N VAL A 7 -7.58 -21.89 1.37
CA VAL A 7 -7.42 -22.58 0.07
C VAL A 7 -7.75 -21.64 -1.11
N ARG A 8 -8.74 -20.77 -0.97
CA ARG A 8 -9.10 -19.78 -2.00
C ARG A 8 -8.04 -18.69 -2.13
N ALA A 9 -7.56 -18.13 -1.02
CA ALA A 9 -6.51 -17.13 -1.01
C ALA A 9 -5.20 -17.66 -1.63
N ASP A 10 -4.81 -18.89 -1.26
CA ASP A 10 -3.62 -19.55 -1.82
C ASP A 10 -3.77 -19.83 -3.31
N ALA A 11 -4.97 -20.22 -3.76
CA ALA A 11 -5.27 -20.41 -5.18
C ALA A 11 -5.16 -19.12 -5.99
N VAL A 12 -5.61 -17.99 -5.42
CA VAL A 12 -5.54 -16.67 -6.06
C VAL A 12 -4.08 -16.21 -6.17
N LEU A 13 -3.28 -16.36 -5.11
CA LEU A 13 -1.84 -16.02 -5.13
C LEU A 13 -1.03 -16.95 -6.05
N ALA A 14 -1.51 -18.16 -6.32
CA ALA A 14 -0.85 -19.10 -7.23
C ALA A 14 -0.74 -18.57 -8.67
N GLU A 15 -1.58 -17.59 -9.04
CA GLU A 15 -1.60 -16.95 -10.35
C GLU A 15 -0.47 -15.92 -10.57
N LEU A 16 0.20 -15.49 -9.50
CA LEU A 16 1.32 -14.57 -9.59
C LEU A 16 2.54 -15.23 -10.24
N ARG A 17 3.43 -14.38 -10.76
CA ARG A 17 4.77 -14.83 -11.14
C ARG A 17 5.46 -15.58 -9.99
N PRO A 18 6.21 -16.66 -10.27
CA PRO A 18 6.78 -17.51 -9.23
C PRO A 18 7.61 -16.77 -8.18
N ASP A 19 8.42 -15.80 -8.60
CA ASP A 19 9.27 -14.99 -7.73
C ASP A 19 8.45 -14.07 -6.82
N VAL A 20 7.47 -13.36 -7.37
CA VAL A 20 6.56 -12.49 -6.58
C VAL A 20 5.75 -13.32 -5.57
N ARG A 21 5.29 -14.51 -5.98
CA ARG A 21 4.54 -15.42 -5.10
C ARG A 21 5.39 -15.90 -3.93
N GLU A 22 6.60 -16.36 -4.19
CA GLU A 22 7.53 -16.83 -3.16
C GLU A 22 7.88 -15.69 -2.19
N LEU A 23 8.21 -14.51 -2.72
CA LEU A 23 8.57 -13.34 -1.91
C LEU A 23 7.37 -12.82 -1.10
N THR A 24 6.15 -12.95 -1.60
CA THR A 24 4.93 -12.64 -0.84
C THR A 24 4.76 -13.59 0.35
N ALA A 25 5.01 -14.89 0.16
CA ALA A 25 4.97 -15.87 1.25
C ALA A 25 6.09 -15.64 2.29
N ASN A 26 7.27 -15.20 1.84
CA ASN A 26 8.38 -14.85 2.73
C ASN A 26 8.04 -13.63 3.60
N VAL A 27 7.38 -12.63 3.01
CA VAL A 27 6.85 -11.48 3.75
C VAL A 27 5.82 -11.90 4.79
N ASP A 28 4.86 -12.75 4.43
CA ASP A 28 3.86 -13.27 5.37
C ASP A 28 4.52 -13.96 6.57
N THR A 29 5.54 -14.78 6.30
CA THR A 29 6.34 -15.43 7.35
C THR A 29 7.06 -14.40 8.19
N ALA A 30 7.84 -13.48 7.59
CA ALA A 30 8.66 -12.52 8.33
C ALA A 30 7.82 -11.54 9.17
N VAL A 31 6.65 -11.12 8.68
CA VAL A 31 5.87 -10.03 9.27
C VAL A 31 4.70 -10.54 10.10
N LEU A 32 3.91 -11.49 9.59
CA LEU A 32 2.70 -11.94 10.30
C LEU A 32 3.00 -13.12 11.23
N ARG A 33 3.84 -14.06 10.79
CA ARG A 33 4.10 -15.33 11.48
C ARG A 33 5.60 -15.63 11.63
N PRO A 34 6.41 -14.74 12.26
CA PRO A 34 7.85 -14.94 12.33
C PRO A 34 8.20 -16.22 13.10
N ASP A 35 9.21 -16.92 12.63
CA ASP A 35 9.77 -18.08 13.32
C ASP A 35 10.63 -17.61 14.51
N GLY A 36 10.23 -17.94 15.74
CA GLY A 36 11.02 -17.67 16.95
C GLY A 36 10.66 -16.37 17.68
N GLU A 37 11.63 -15.80 18.39
CA GLU A 37 11.45 -14.52 19.10
C GLU A 37 11.25 -13.39 18.10
N SER A 38 10.28 -12.52 18.37
CA SER A 38 9.97 -11.40 17.48
C SER A 38 9.57 -10.18 18.30
N VAL A 39 9.68 -9.00 17.68
CA VAL A 39 9.49 -7.71 18.35
C VAL A 39 8.09 -7.52 18.94
N LEU A 40 7.06 -7.94 18.21
CA LEU A 40 5.67 -8.02 18.69
C LEU A 40 5.30 -9.47 18.96
N ASP A 41 4.61 -9.74 20.05
CA ASP A 41 4.17 -11.10 20.34
C ASP A 41 3.16 -11.60 19.30
N ARG A 42 2.96 -12.92 19.30
CA ARG A 42 2.10 -13.57 18.31
C ARG A 42 0.65 -13.13 18.40
N ALA A 43 0.13 -12.92 19.61
CA ALA A 43 -1.26 -12.56 19.82
C ALA A 43 -1.54 -11.13 19.33
N ASP A 44 -0.64 -10.19 19.61
CA ASP A 44 -0.74 -8.81 19.13
C ASP A 44 -0.62 -8.71 17.62
N ARG A 45 0.25 -9.51 16.98
CA ARG A 45 0.31 -9.57 15.51
C ARG A 45 -1.03 -10.03 14.91
N VAL A 46 -1.65 -11.06 15.48
CA VAL A 46 -2.95 -11.56 14.98
C VAL A 46 -4.07 -10.56 15.28
N ARG A 47 -4.05 -9.89 16.44
CA ARG A 47 -4.99 -8.83 16.82
C ARG A 47 -4.95 -7.66 15.85
N ILE A 48 -3.75 -7.14 15.54
CA ILE A 48 -3.55 -6.07 14.56
C ILE A 48 -4.02 -6.53 13.18
N ALA A 49 -3.56 -7.70 12.71
CA ALA A 49 -3.94 -8.20 11.40
C ALA A 49 -5.45 -8.41 11.26
N LEU A 50 -6.12 -8.90 12.31
CA LEU A 50 -7.57 -9.05 12.35
C LEU A 50 -8.25 -7.69 12.19
N ARG A 51 -7.79 -6.66 12.93
CA ARG A 51 -8.38 -5.32 12.81
C ARG A 51 -8.17 -4.74 11.41
N VAL A 52 -6.99 -4.94 10.82
CA VAL A 52 -6.73 -4.55 9.43
C VAL A 52 -7.65 -5.27 8.46
N ALA A 53 -7.85 -6.58 8.60
CA ALA A 53 -8.76 -7.34 7.74
C ALA A 53 -10.22 -6.83 7.84
N LEU A 54 -10.66 -6.43 9.03
CA LEU A 54 -11.99 -5.87 9.26
C LEU A 54 -12.18 -4.51 8.56
N VAL A 55 -11.24 -3.57 8.72
CA VAL A 55 -11.37 -2.23 8.10
C VAL A 55 -11.21 -2.25 6.57
N HIS A 56 -10.65 -3.32 6.03
CA HIS A 56 -10.59 -3.57 4.59
C HIS A 56 -11.80 -4.34 4.03
N ASP A 57 -12.81 -4.61 4.85
CA ASP A 57 -13.98 -5.42 4.48
C ASP A 57 -13.59 -6.81 3.91
N GLN A 58 -12.66 -7.52 4.58
CA GLN A 58 -12.22 -8.87 4.22
C GLN A 58 -12.74 -9.92 5.22
N PRO A 59 -14.02 -10.34 5.13
CA PRO A 59 -14.64 -11.22 6.12
C PRO A 59 -14.00 -12.62 6.18
N ASP A 60 -13.53 -13.13 5.03
CA ASP A 60 -12.88 -14.43 4.91
C ASP A 60 -11.55 -14.47 5.71
N LEU A 61 -10.67 -13.49 5.49
CA LEU A 61 -9.41 -13.34 6.25
C LEU A 61 -9.67 -13.00 7.73
N ALA A 62 -10.64 -12.12 8.01
CA ALA A 62 -11.01 -11.76 9.38
C ALA A 62 -11.54 -12.96 10.17
N GLY A 63 -12.27 -13.88 9.53
CA GLY A 63 -12.74 -15.12 10.16
C GLY A 63 -11.58 -16.04 10.56
N GLU A 64 -10.57 -16.17 9.71
CA GLU A 64 -9.37 -16.98 9.99
C GLU A 64 -8.53 -16.41 11.13
N LEU A 65 -8.24 -15.10 11.07
CA LEU A 65 -7.48 -14.41 12.10
C LEU A 65 -8.22 -14.38 13.44
N ALA A 66 -9.55 -14.30 13.43
CA ALA A 66 -10.35 -14.42 14.63
C ALA A 66 -10.24 -15.80 15.29
N ALA A 67 -10.41 -16.87 14.52
CA ALA A 67 -10.26 -18.23 15.03
C ALA A 67 -8.83 -18.48 15.58
N GLU A 68 -7.82 -17.91 14.92
CA GLU A 68 -6.44 -17.94 15.37
C GLU A 68 -6.25 -17.17 16.68
N LEU A 69 -6.82 -15.97 16.81
CA LEU A 69 -6.73 -15.16 18.02
C LEU A 69 -7.42 -15.82 19.21
N ASP A 70 -8.63 -16.35 19.01
CA ASP A 70 -9.37 -17.07 20.07
C ASP A 70 -8.61 -18.31 20.53
N ALA A 71 -7.92 -19.00 19.61
CA ALA A 71 -7.06 -20.14 19.97
C ALA A 71 -5.81 -19.73 20.76
N LEU A 72 -5.26 -18.54 20.54
CA LEU A 72 -4.07 -18.03 21.22
C LEU A 72 -4.38 -17.41 22.59
N VAL A 73 -5.48 -16.68 22.69
CA VAL A 73 -5.79 -15.82 23.84
C VAL A 73 -6.96 -16.36 24.68
N GLY A 74 -7.90 -17.06 24.05
CA GLY A 74 -9.13 -17.57 24.66
C GLY A 74 -10.38 -17.12 23.91
N GLU A 75 -11.45 -17.90 24.05
CA GLU A 75 -12.74 -17.64 23.38
C GLU A 75 -13.27 -16.24 23.71
N GLY A 76 -13.64 -15.48 22.66
CA GLY A 76 -14.17 -14.12 22.77
C GLY A 76 -13.12 -13.02 22.62
N ALA A 77 -11.84 -13.36 22.50
CA ALA A 77 -10.77 -12.40 22.25
C ALA A 77 -10.95 -11.69 20.89
N ALA A 78 -11.39 -12.41 19.86
CA ALA A 78 -11.69 -11.84 18.56
C ALA A 78 -12.86 -10.85 18.58
N ASP A 79 -13.85 -11.07 19.46
CA ASP A 79 -14.99 -10.18 19.58
C ASP A 79 -14.62 -8.84 20.21
N VAL A 80 -13.62 -8.82 21.11
CA VAL A 80 -13.04 -7.56 21.61
C VAL A 80 -12.42 -6.75 20.47
N VAL A 81 -11.78 -7.40 19.49
CA VAL A 81 -11.16 -6.70 18.35
C VAL A 81 -12.22 -6.16 17.38
N ARG A 82 -13.34 -6.88 17.20
CA ARG A 82 -14.45 -6.48 16.33
C ARG A 82 -15.22 -5.28 16.85
N ASP A 83 -15.45 -5.25 18.17
CA ASP A 83 -16.24 -4.23 18.83
C ASP A 83 -15.33 -3.21 19.52
N THR A 84 -15.21 -2.03 18.91
CA THR A 84 -14.38 -0.94 19.45
C THR A 84 -14.84 -0.46 20.83
N GLU A 85 -16.12 -0.66 21.19
CA GLU A 85 -16.61 -0.31 22.54
C GLU A 85 -16.02 -1.23 23.62
N ARG A 86 -15.63 -2.45 23.23
CA ARG A 86 -15.02 -3.44 24.12
C ARG A 86 -13.50 -3.28 24.27
N TRP A 87 -12.88 -2.32 23.58
CA TRP A 87 -11.43 -2.10 23.71
C TRP A 87 -11.00 -1.67 25.12
N ALA A 88 -11.93 -1.22 25.96
CA ALA A 88 -11.71 -1.01 27.40
C ALA A 88 -11.40 -2.31 28.17
N GLU A 89 -11.59 -3.49 27.56
CA GLU A 89 -11.18 -4.79 28.10
C GLU A 89 -9.69 -5.09 27.86
N LEU A 90 -9.01 -4.35 26.97
CA LEU A 90 -7.59 -4.48 26.68
C LEU A 90 -6.75 -3.68 27.68
N SER A 91 -5.44 -3.94 27.73
CA SER A 91 -4.52 -3.01 28.42
C SER A 91 -4.48 -1.66 27.69
N GLU A 92 -4.13 -0.59 28.40
CA GLU A 92 -3.98 0.75 27.80
C GLU A 92 -2.99 0.72 26.61
N GLU A 93 -1.87 -0.01 26.76
CA GLU A 93 -0.88 -0.23 25.71
C GLU A 93 -1.48 -0.89 24.46
N GLN A 94 -2.26 -1.97 24.65
CA GLN A 94 -2.91 -2.69 23.55
C GLN A 94 -3.99 -1.85 22.87
N GLN A 95 -4.74 -1.07 23.65
CA GLN A 95 -5.75 -0.16 23.11
C GLN A 95 -5.11 0.91 22.23
N ALA A 96 -4.03 1.54 22.70
CA ALA A 96 -3.34 2.58 21.92
C ALA A 96 -2.67 2.01 20.67
N LEU A 97 -2.02 0.84 20.78
CA LEU A 97 -1.43 0.15 19.65
C LEU A 97 -2.48 -0.20 18.59
N LEU A 98 -3.63 -0.75 19.00
CA LEU A 98 -4.68 -1.15 18.08
C LEU A 98 -5.37 0.06 17.42
N ALA A 99 -5.58 1.15 18.18
CA ALA A 99 -6.10 2.42 17.65
C ALA A 99 -5.16 3.02 16.61
N HIS A 100 -3.86 3.07 16.91
CA HIS A 100 -2.84 3.51 15.95
C HIS A 100 -2.84 2.63 14.70
N CYS A 101 -2.83 1.31 14.85
CA CYS A 101 -2.84 0.40 13.71
C CYS A 101 -4.09 0.51 12.85
N GLU A 102 -5.25 0.79 13.45
CA GLU A 102 -6.48 1.10 12.72
C GLU A 102 -6.36 2.40 11.92
N LEU A 103 -5.86 3.48 12.53
CA LEU A 103 -5.63 4.76 11.85
C LEU A 103 -4.66 4.58 10.68
N VAL A 104 -3.54 3.90 10.90
CA VAL A 104 -2.55 3.57 9.86
C VAL A 104 -3.20 2.79 8.72
N ALA A 105 -4.12 1.88 9.01
CA ALA A 105 -4.80 1.09 7.98
C ALA A 105 -5.79 1.93 7.16
N LEU A 106 -6.59 2.77 7.81
CA LEU A 106 -7.62 3.59 7.18
C LEU A 106 -7.03 4.82 6.49
N ASP A 107 -6.37 5.68 7.27
CA ASP A 107 -5.99 7.05 6.90
C ASP A 107 -4.56 7.37 7.37
N PRO A 108 -3.53 6.72 6.80
CA PRO A 108 -2.15 6.88 7.26
C PRO A 108 -1.58 8.30 7.11
N ALA A 109 -2.22 9.17 6.35
CA ALA A 109 -1.85 10.59 6.22
C ALA A 109 -2.22 11.42 7.47
N ASP A 110 -3.15 10.92 8.31
CA ASP A 110 -3.60 11.60 9.53
C ASP A 110 -2.77 11.22 10.76
N VAL A 111 -1.87 10.23 10.64
CA VAL A 111 -0.91 9.87 11.69
C VAL A 111 0.00 11.07 11.96
N SER A 112 0.26 11.33 13.24
CA SER A 112 1.09 12.46 13.67
C SER A 112 2.28 12.04 14.52
N VAL A 113 3.32 12.88 14.54
CA VAL A 113 4.47 12.71 15.46
C VAL A 113 4.05 12.69 16.93
N ALA A 114 2.98 13.40 17.29
CA ALA A 114 2.46 13.42 18.66
C ALA A 114 1.88 12.06 19.04
N GLU A 115 1.08 11.45 18.16
CA GLU A 115 0.51 10.12 18.35
C GLU A 115 1.60 9.04 18.46
N VAL A 116 2.62 9.08 17.58
CA VAL A 116 3.78 8.19 17.69
C VAL A 116 4.51 8.39 19.03
N GLY A 117 4.64 9.65 19.48
CA GLY A 117 5.20 9.98 20.79
C GLY A 117 4.39 9.45 21.96
N GLU A 118 3.06 9.43 21.86
CA GLU A 118 2.16 8.88 22.89
C GLU A 118 2.31 7.35 23.02
N LEU A 119 2.47 6.62 21.90
CA LEU A 119 2.77 5.18 21.96
C LEU A 119 4.08 4.91 22.73
N ARG A 120 5.12 5.71 22.47
CA ARG A 120 6.40 5.60 23.17
C ARG A 120 6.25 5.93 24.66
N ALA A 121 5.44 6.93 25.00
CA ALA A 121 5.14 7.30 26.38
C ALA A 121 4.38 6.21 27.15
N GLN A 122 3.59 5.38 26.46
CA GLN A 122 2.92 4.21 27.03
C GLN A 122 3.83 2.97 27.17
N GLY A 123 5.09 3.07 26.74
CA GLY A 123 6.09 2.02 26.94
C GLY A 123 6.43 1.20 25.69
N LEU A 124 5.77 1.43 24.55
CA LEU A 124 6.14 0.74 23.31
C LEU A 124 7.55 1.15 22.88
N SER A 125 8.38 0.16 22.57
CA SER A 125 9.71 0.36 21.98
C SER A 125 9.61 0.92 20.55
N THR A 126 10.68 1.57 20.06
CA THR A 126 10.77 2.01 18.65
C THR A 126 10.55 0.82 17.72
N ALA A 127 11.15 -0.32 18.06
CA ALA A 127 10.98 -1.55 17.30
C ALA A 127 9.52 -2.02 17.26
N GLN A 128 8.77 -1.96 18.37
CA GLN A 128 7.36 -2.35 18.38
C GLN A 128 6.51 -1.43 17.49
N VAL A 129 6.73 -0.11 17.52
CA VAL A 129 6.02 0.84 16.65
C VAL A 129 6.33 0.55 15.17
N VAL A 130 7.60 0.33 14.83
CA VAL A 130 8.02 -0.02 13.46
C VAL A 130 7.44 -1.36 13.01
N ALA A 131 7.52 -2.39 13.85
CA ALA A 131 6.97 -3.72 13.55
C ALA A 131 5.44 -3.67 13.35
N ALA A 132 4.74 -2.86 14.14
CA ALA A 132 3.30 -2.63 13.99
C ALA A 132 2.97 -1.97 12.65
N ALA A 133 3.70 -0.91 12.27
CA ALA A 133 3.52 -0.25 10.98
C ALA A 133 3.81 -1.19 9.79
N GLN A 134 4.88 -2.00 9.88
CA GLN A 134 5.21 -3.01 8.88
C GLN A 134 4.13 -4.08 8.77
N LEU A 135 3.56 -4.52 9.89
CA LEU A 135 2.46 -5.48 9.93
C LEU A 135 1.17 -4.94 9.31
N VAL A 136 0.79 -3.71 9.64
CA VAL A 136 -0.39 -3.07 9.05
C VAL A 136 -0.21 -2.93 7.55
N ALA A 137 0.97 -2.50 7.09
CA ALA A 137 1.28 -2.34 5.68
C ALA A 137 1.30 -3.69 4.93
N ALA A 138 1.90 -4.73 5.50
CA ALA A 138 1.94 -6.08 4.92
C ALA A 138 0.55 -6.71 4.79
N THR A 139 -0.25 -6.63 5.86
CA THR A 139 -1.62 -7.15 5.86
C THR A 139 -2.48 -6.41 4.84
N SER A 140 -2.36 -5.08 4.82
CA SER A 140 -3.01 -4.19 3.86
C SER A 140 -2.61 -4.48 2.40
N PHE A 141 -1.34 -4.81 2.16
CA PHE A 141 -0.84 -5.24 0.85
C PHE A 141 -1.47 -6.55 0.42
N ARG A 142 -1.44 -7.57 1.30
CA ARG A 142 -1.99 -8.90 1.02
C ARG A 142 -3.47 -8.84 0.67
N VAL A 143 -4.24 -8.03 1.40
CA VAL A 143 -5.65 -7.80 1.12
C VAL A 143 -5.87 -7.17 -0.26
N ARG A 144 -5.16 -6.08 -0.57
CA ARG A 144 -5.27 -5.42 -1.89
C ARG A 144 -4.86 -6.35 -3.03
N LEU A 145 -3.77 -7.08 -2.85
CA LEU A 145 -3.27 -8.05 -3.82
C LEU A 145 -4.32 -9.14 -4.08
N GLY A 146 -4.84 -9.78 -3.03
CA GLY A 146 -5.90 -10.79 -3.14
C GLY A 146 -7.13 -10.25 -3.88
N ARG A 147 -7.63 -9.07 -3.47
CA ARG A 147 -8.79 -8.44 -4.12
C ARG A 147 -8.57 -8.16 -5.61
N GLY A 148 -7.40 -7.63 -5.97
CA GLY A 148 -7.08 -7.34 -7.36
C GLY A 148 -6.97 -8.60 -8.22
N LEU A 149 -6.37 -9.67 -7.69
CA LEU A 149 -6.24 -10.95 -8.38
C LEU A 149 -7.59 -11.67 -8.54
N GLU A 150 -8.45 -11.67 -7.52
CA GLU A 150 -9.82 -12.20 -7.61
C GLU A 150 -10.63 -11.52 -8.71
N LEU A 151 -10.57 -10.19 -8.76
CA LEU A 151 -11.22 -9.42 -9.81
C LEU A 151 -10.59 -9.69 -11.18
N ALA A 152 -9.27 -9.87 -11.26
CA ALA A 152 -8.58 -10.18 -12.51
C ALA A 152 -9.04 -11.52 -13.09
N GLY A 153 -9.33 -12.52 -12.24
CA GLY A 153 -9.85 -13.81 -12.66
C GLY A 153 -11.24 -13.75 -13.32
N SER A 154 -12.02 -12.69 -13.07
CA SER A 154 -13.41 -12.55 -13.53
C SER A 154 -13.67 -11.39 -14.50
N ALA A 155 -12.68 -10.53 -14.77
CA ALA A 155 -12.86 -9.30 -15.54
C ALA A 155 -12.86 -9.50 -17.06
N ASP A 156 -14.02 -9.44 -17.72
CA ASP A 156 -14.05 -9.37 -19.18
C ASP A 156 -13.55 -8.01 -19.71
N ALA A 157 -13.09 -7.96 -20.97
CA ALA A 157 -12.67 -6.72 -21.59
C ALA A 157 -13.86 -5.75 -21.71
N VAL A 158 -13.71 -4.53 -21.18
CA VAL A 158 -14.74 -3.48 -21.20
C VAL A 158 -14.13 -2.22 -21.83
N PRO A 159 -14.67 -1.72 -22.95
CA PRO A 159 -14.19 -0.48 -23.58
C PRO A 159 -14.36 0.74 -22.66
N ASP A 160 -13.47 1.73 -22.80
CA ASP A 160 -13.58 3.01 -22.11
C ASP A 160 -14.82 3.79 -22.61
N ALA A 161 -15.59 4.37 -21.70
CA ALA A 161 -16.85 5.04 -22.02
C ALA A 161 -16.71 6.56 -22.19
N ALA A 162 -15.58 7.15 -21.77
CA ALA A 162 -15.38 8.60 -21.78
C ALA A 162 -14.18 9.01 -22.65
N PRO A 163 -14.32 10.03 -23.53
CA PRO A 163 -13.18 10.57 -24.24
C PRO A 163 -12.24 11.31 -23.28
N ALA A 164 -10.93 11.13 -23.47
CA ALA A 164 -9.91 11.84 -22.73
C ALA A 164 -10.05 13.36 -22.93
N THR A 165 -9.97 14.14 -21.85
CA THR A 165 -9.75 15.58 -21.96
C THR A 165 -8.24 15.79 -22.10
N THR A 166 -7.73 15.79 -23.34
CA THR A 166 -6.29 15.93 -23.61
C THR A 166 -5.83 17.34 -23.25
N ILE A 167 -4.94 17.47 -22.27
CA ILE A 167 -4.18 18.70 -22.04
C ILE A 167 -2.89 18.61 -22.86
N ALA A 168 -2.69 19.54 -23.79
CA ALA A 168 -1.41 19.66 -24.53
C ALA A 168 -0.28 20.24 -23.64
N VAL A 169 0.98 20.04 -24.04
CA VAL A 169 2.15 20.70 -23.40
C VAL A 169 1.94 22.22 -23.44
N GLY A 170 2.00 22.89 -22.29
CA GLY A 170 1.69 24.33 -22.17
C GLY A 170 0.21 24.69 -22.38
N ALA A 171 -0.65 23.69 -22.59
CA ALA A 171 -2.07 23.88 -22.55
C ALA A 171 -2.56 23.81 -21.11
N THR A 172 -3.76 24.32 -20.96
CA THR A 172 -4.30 24.68 -19.68
C THR A 172 -5.45 23.75 -19.34
N ALA A 173 -5.35 23.06 -18.20
CA ALA A 173 -6.44 22.20 -17.72
C ALA A 173 -7.75 23.01 -17.59
N ASP A 174 -7.62 24.28 -17.19
CA ASP A 174 -8.70 25.24 -16.89
C ASP A 174 -8.40 26.69 -17.34
N GLY A 175 -7.35 26.93 -18.13
CA GLY A 175 -6.77 28.27 -18.36
C GLY A 175 -5.43 28.55 -17.66
N CYS A 176 -4.96 27.68 -16.76
CA CYS A 176 -3.63 27.72 -16.12
C CYS A 176 -2.60 26.81 -16.80
N GLU A 177 -1.40 27.32 -17.08
CA GLU A 177 -0.25 26.60 -17.63
C GLU A 177 0.19 25.47 -16.67
N LEU A 178 0.43 24.26 -17.19
CA LEU A 178 0.97 23.17 -16.37
C LEU A 178 2.38 23.54 -15.87
N PRO A 179 2.71 23.27 -14.60
CA PRO A 179 4.06 23.47 -14.08
C PRO A 179 5.06 22.57 -14.80
N THR A 180 6.34 22.94 -14.74
CA THR A 180 7.42 22.04 -15.16
C THR A 180 7.50 20.81 -14.24
N PRO A 181 8.08 19.68 -14.68
CA PRO A 181 8.28 18.51 -13.81
C PRO A 181 9.00 18.80 -12.49
N ASP A 182 9.97 19.72 -12.49
CA ASP A 182 10.70 20.10 -11.27
C ASP A 182 9.84 20.91 -10.29
N GLU A 183 8.91 21.72 -10.81
CA GLU A 183 7.93 22.46 -10.00
C GLU A 183 6.81 21.55 -9.47
N ALA A 184 6.33 20.60 -10.29
CA ALA A 184 5.30 19.63 -9.90
C ALA A 184 5.82 18.60 -8.88
N PHE A 185 7.09 18.22 -8.99
CA PHE A 185 7.71 17.17 -8.18
C PHE A 185 9.02 17.63 -7.52
N PRO A 186 8.96 18.62 -6.62
CA PRO A 186 10.15 19.15 -5.97
C PRO A 186 10.87 18.06 -5.16
N PRO A 187 12.21 18.10 -5.05
CA PRO A 187 12.95 17.18 -4.20
C PRO A 187 12.47 17.31 -2.75
N MET A 188 12.26 16.17 -2.11
CA MET A 188 11.78 16.07 -0.74
C MET A 188 12.70 15.15 0.04
N ARG A 189 12.90 15.48 1.32
CA ARG A 189 13.56 14.63 2.30
C ARG A 189 12.50 14.02 3.20
N TRP A 190 12.70 12.75 3.57
CA TRP A 190 11.93 12.10 4.63
C TRP A 190 12.58 12.38 5.98
N VAL A 191 11.77 12.81 6.96
CA VAL A 191 12.19 13.10 8.33
C VAL A 191 11.52 12.08 9.26
N PRO A 192 12.30 11.29 10.02
CA PRO A 192 11.77 10.25 10.88
C PRO A 192 11.08 10.82 12.13
N TRP A 193 10.06 10.12 12.59
CA TRP A 193 9.44 10.30 13.91
C TRP A 193 9.86 9.24 14.92
N VAL A 194 10.67 8.29 14.47
CA VAL A 194 11.28 7.22 15.25
C VAL A 194 12.80 7.41 15.31
N GLU A 195 13.49 6.67 16.18
CA GLU A 195 14.95 6.74 16.33
C GLU A 195 15.67 6.19 15.08
N ALA A 196 15.90 7.03 14.06
CA ALA A 196 16.60 6.71 12.82
C ALA A 196 17.08 8.00 12.12
N ASP A 197 18.03 7.91 11.18
CA ASP A 197 18.43 9.04 10.32
C ASP A 197 17.84 8.96 8.90
N SER A 198 17.35 7.78 8.50
CA SER A 198 16.77 7.51 7.18
C SER A 198 15.59 6.54 7.23
N PHE A 199 14.83 6.48 6.12
CA PHE A 199 13.71 5.54 5.99
C PHE A 199 14.16 4.08 6.10
N ASP A 200 15.31 3.74 5.50
CA ASP A 200 15.87 2.39 5.56
C ASP A 200 16.28 2.01 7.00
N GLU A 201 16.91 2.93 7.73
CA GLU A 201 17.27 2.74 9.14
C GLU A 201 16.04 2.62 10.04
N ALA A 202 14.97 3.37 9.76
CA ALA A 202 13.72 3.23 10.48
C ALA A 202 13.14 1.81 10.33
N LEU A 203 13.18 1.23 9.13
CA LEU A 203 12.71 -0.14 8.90
C LEU A 203 13.66 -1.19 9.51
N ALA A 204 14.94 -0.86 9.71
CA ALA A 204 15.94 -1.78 10.27
C ALA A 204 15.71 -2.13 11.75
N HIS A 205 14.78 -1.45 12.44
CA HIS A 205 14.31 -1.87 13.77
C HIS A 205 13.57 -3.22 13.76
N ASP A 206 13.08 -3.68 12.59
CA ASP A 206 12.66 -5.06 12.35
C ASP A 206 13.37 -5.58 11.09
N PRO A 207 14.61 -6.11 11.23
CA PRO A 207 15.47 -6.40 10.08
C PRO A 207 14.95 -7.54 9.21
N ALA A 208 14.29 -8.55 9.79
CA ALA A 208 13.73 -9.68 9.06
C ALA A 208 12.56 -9.23 8.17
N ALA A 209 11.67 -8.41 8.73
CA ALA A 209 10.59 -7.78 7.97
C ALA A 209 11.15 -6.88 6.86
N ARG A 210 12.11 -5.99 7.17
CA ARG A 210 12.75 -5.12 6.18
C ARG A 210 13.36 -5.88 5.02
N GLU A 211 14.11 -6.95 5.28
CA GLU A 211 14.77 -7.77 4.25
C GLU A 211 13.75 -8.41 3.32
N ALA A 212 12.75 -9.10 3.87
CA ALA A 212 11.70 -9.75 3.10
C ALA A 212 10.93 -8.74 2.22
N CYS A 213 10.57 -7.58 2.79
CA CYS A 213 9.83 -6.54 2.08
C CYS A 213 10.66 -5.89 0.97
N SER A 214 11.95 -5.64 1.21
CA SER A 214 12.85 -5.06 0.21
C SER A 214 13.03 -6.00 -0.99
N ALA A 215 13.15 -7.30 -0.74
CA ALA A 215 13.24 -8.29 -1.80
C ALA A 215 11.96 -8.33 -2.66
N LEU A 216 10.78 -8.33 -2.03
CA LEU A 216 9.49 -8.27 -2.74
C LEU A 216 9.33 -6.97 -3.53
N TYR A 217 9.63 -5.81 -2.92
CA TYR A 217 9.57 -4.51 -3.59
C TYR A 217 10.42 -4.50 -4.87
N ASN A 218 11.66 -4.97 -4.80
CA ASN A 218 12.55 -5.03 -5.95
C ASN A 218 12.04 -5.96 -7.05
N ALA A 219 11.49 -7.13 -6.69
CA ALA A 219 10.93 -8.06 -7.66
C ALA A 219 9.70 -7.48 -8.39
N VAL A 220 8.85 -6.74 -7.68
CA VAL A 220 7.68 -6.07 -8.25
C VAL A 220 8.08 -4.89 -9.15
N MET A 221 9.00 -4.03 -8.68
CA MET A 221 9.30 -2.77 -9.36
C MET A 221 10.34 -2.90 -10.48
N THR A 222 11.28 -3.83 -10.38
CA THR A 222 12.48 -3.84 -11.26
C THR A 222 12.62 -5.08 -12.15
N ALA A 223 12.03 -6.23 -11.77
CA ALA A 223 12.16 -7.45 -12.57
C ALA A 223 11.44 -7.34 -13.94
N PRO A 224 11.75 -8.19 -14.94
CA PRO A 224 11.11 -8.14 -16.25
C PRO A 224 9.57 -8.27 -16.21
N SER A 225 8.85 -7.49 -17.03
CA SER A 225 7.39 -7.52 -17.16
C SER A 225 6.93 -6.92 -18.48
N GLU A 226 5.67 -7.15 -18.83
CA GLU A 226 4.96 -6.43 -19.90
C GLU A 226 4.81 -4.94 -19.57
N LEU A 227 4.73 -4.57 -18.29
CA LEU A 227 4.71 -3.17 -17.86
C LEU A 227 6.11 -2.57 -18.03
N SER A 228 6.19 -1.47 -18.77
CA SER A 228 7.43 -0.71 -18.88
C SER A 228 7.82 -0.13 -17.51
N PRO A 229 9.12 0.15 -17.27
CA PRO A 229 9.52 0.87 -16.06
C PRO A 229 8.76 2.18 -15.84
N ALA A 230 8.51 2.95 -16.92
CA ALA A 230 7.73 4.18 -16.83
C ALA A 230 6.26 3.94 -16.45
N ASP A 231 5.62 2.88 -16.96
CA ASP A 231 4.23 2.54 -16.59
C ASP A 231 4.10 2.12 -15.12
N ARG A 232 5.12 1.43 -14.58
CA ARG A 232 5.16 1.08 -13.15
C ARG A 232 5.26 2.32 -12.27
N GLU A 233 6.13 3.26 -12.64
CA GLU A 233 6.23 4.54 -11.93
C GLU A 233 4.96 5.38 -12.06
N LEU A 234 4.28 5.32 -13.21
CA LEU A 234 3.00 6.00 -13.39
C LEU A 234 1.90 5.39 -12.50
N ALA A 235 1.83 4.06 -12.41
CA ALA A 235 0.92 3.37 -11.49
C ALA A 235 1.23 3.74 -10.02
N ALA A 236 2.52 3.78 -9.66
CA ALA A 236 2.96 4.15 -8.33
C ALA A 236 2.65 5.62 -8.00
N LEU A 237 2.82 6.53 -8.96
CA LEU A 237 2.40 7.93 -8.84
C LEU A 237 0.89 8.04 -8.57
N ALA A 238 0.07 7.36 -9.36
CA ALA A 238 -1.39 7.36 -9.20
C ALA A 238 -1.83 6.86 -7.81
N ALA A 239 -1.26 5.75 -7.34
CA ALA A 239 -1.50 5.24 -5.99
C ALA A 239 -1.04 6.21 -4.90
N SER A 240 0.08 6.91 -5.12
CA SER A 240 0.65 7.88 -4.18
C SER A 240 -0.16 9.16 -4.06
N LEU A 241 -0.61 9.70 -5.19
CA LEU A 241 -1.55 10.83 -5.20
C LEU A 241 -2.86 10.45 -4.52
N ARG A 242 -3.37 9.24 -4.77
CA ARG A 242 -4.62 8.78 -4.15
C ARG A 242 -4.52 8.62 -2.63
N THR A 243 -3.38 8.15 -2.14
CA THR A 243 -3.14 7.95 -0.69
C THR A 243 -2.65 9.21 0.02
N GLY A 244 -2.37 10.30 -0.71
CA GLY A 244 -1.87 11.55 -0.13
C GLY A 244 -0.38 11.54 0.23
N CYS A 245 0.38 10.53 -0.21
CA CYS A 245 1.81 10.42 0.13
C CYS A 245 2.66 11.33 -0.78
N ALA A 246 2.90 12.56 -0.32
CA ALA A 246 3.67 13.56 -1.08
C ALA A 246 5.09 13.09 -1.43
N LEU A 247 5.80 12.46 -0.49
CA LEU A 247 7.17 11.95 -0.73
C LEU A 247 7.20 10.99 -1.93
N SER A 248 6.35 9.97 -1.91
CA SER A 248 6.29 8.94 -2.95
C SER A 248 5.76 9.52 -4.26
N ALA A 249 4.75 10.40 -4.22
CA ALA A 249 4.26 11.09 -5.42
C ALA A 249 5.39 11.89 -6.10
N GLY A 250 6.19 12.64 -5.34
CA GLY A 250 7.34 13.36 -5.88
C GLY A 250 8.43 12.44 -6.44
N MET A 251 8.73 11.33 -5.77
CA MET A 251 9.74 10.36 -6.23
C MET A 251 9.30 9.65 -7.52
N HIS A 252 8.11 9.06 -7.52
CA HIS A 252 7.58 8.32 -8.66
C HIS A 252 7.27 9.25 -9.85
N GLY A 253 6.81 10.48 -9.59
CA GLY A 253 6.60 11.50 -10.63
C GLY A 253 7.88 11.85 -11.37
N ARG A 254 8.96 12.20 -10.64
CA ARG A 254 10.28 12.44 -11.26
C ARG A 254 10.79 11.24 -12.04
N ARG A 255 10.67 10.04 -11.45
CA ARG A 255 11.17 8.81 -12.08
C ARG A 255 10.39 8.44 -13.34
N GLN A 256 9.08 8.67 -13.35
CA GLN A 256 8.22 8.49 -14.53
C GLN A 256 8.66 9.41 -15.69
N VAL A 257 8.90 10.70 -15.40
CA VAL A 257 9.37 11.68 -16.41
C VAL A 257 10.74 11.29 -16.95
N GLU A 258 11.67 10.91 -16.07
CA GLU A 258 13.02 10.47 -16.46
C GLU A 258 12.99 9.24 -17.39
N LEU A 259 12.18 8.24 -17.05
CA LEU A 259 12.12 6.97 -17.79
C LEU A 259 11.34 7.07 -19.10
N SER A 260 10.31 7.90 -19.17
CA SER A 260 9.47 8.06 -20.36
C SER A 260 10.01 9.12 -21.33
N GLY A 261 10.72 10.13 -20.83
CA GLY A 261 11.03 11.35 -21.59
C GLY A 261 9.81 12.25 -21.83
N ASP A 262 8.65 11.90 -21.28
CA ASP A 262 7.40 12.68 -21.40
C ASP A 262 7.28 13.64 -20.21
N GLN A 263 7.24 14.94 -20.50
CA GLN A 263 7.13 16.00 -19.51
C GLN A 263 5.68 16.30 -19.10
N VAL A 264 4.68 15.68 -19.75
CA VAL A 264 3.26 16.00 -19.55
C VAL A 264 2.55 15.00 -18.68
N THR A 265 2.63 13.70 -18.97
CA THR A 265 1.69 12.72 -18.38
C THR A 265 1.66 12.70 -16.86
N ALA A 266 2.83 12.61 -16.20
CA ALA A 266 2.89 12.63 -14.74
C ALA A 266 2.41 13.97 -14.15
N VAL A 267 2.80 15.10 -14.76
CA VAL A 267 2.40 16.44 -14.31
C VAL A 267 0.89 16.62 -14.46
N ALA A 268 0.32 16.28 -15.62
CA ALA A 268 -1.11 16.35 -15.87
C ALA A 268 -1.91 15.49 -14.89
N LEU A 269 -1.41 14.30 -14.54
CA LEU A 269 -2.00 13.46 -13.52
C LEU A 269 -1.97 14.14 -12.13
N ALA A 270 -0.84 14.72 -11.73
CA ALA A 270 -0.70 15.37 -10.43
C ALA A 270 -1.58 16.62 -10.30
N GLU A 271 -1.69 17.42 -11.36
CA GLU A 271 -2.38 18.72 -11.34
C GLU A 271 -3.87 18.61 -11.65
N ALA A 272 -4.28 17.69 -12.53
CA ALA A 272 -5.64 17.64 -13.08
C ALA A 272 -6.28 16.24 -13.00
N GLY A 273 -5.59 15.25 -12.42
CA GLY A 273 -6.13 13.92 -12.17
C GLY A 273 -6.20 12.99 -13.39
N PRO A 274 -6.77 11.78 -13.23
CA PRO A 274 -6.73 10.73 -14.26
C PRO A 274 -7.33 11.11 -15.61
N ALA A 275 -8.35 11.98 -15.63
CA ALA A 275 -9.02 12.40 -16.87
C ALA A 275 -8.12 13.24 -17.80
N ALA A 276 -7.06 13.86 -17.24
CA ALA A 276 -6.09 14.65 -17.97
C ALA A 276 -4.99 13.80 -18.66
N VAL A 277 -4.89 12.51 -18.31
CA VAL A 277 -3.93 11.59 -18.93
C VAL A 277 -4.41 11.26 -20.35
N PRO A 278 -3.66 11.63 -21.40
CA PRO A 278 -4.16 11.57 -22.76
C PRO A 278 -4.17 10.14 -23.33
N ASP A 279 -3.11 9.37 -23.08
CA ASP A 279 -2.99 8.02 -23.58
C ASP A 279 -3.97 7.06 -22.88
N PRO A 280 -4.83 6.34 -23.63
CA PRO A 280 -5.81 5.44 -23.03
C PRO A 280 -5.22 4.29 -22.22
N ARG A 281 -4.05 3.77 -22.59
CA ARG A 281 -3.40 2.67 -21.86
C ARG A 281 -2.91 3.19 -20.50
N GLN A 282 -2.22 4.32 -20.51
CA GLN A 282 -1.74 4.99 -19.30
C GLN A 282 -2.90 5.42 -18.39
N ARG A 283 -4.00 5.94 -18.95
CA ARG A 283 -5.19 6.29 -18.15
C ARG A 283 -5.83 5.07 -17.50
N ALA A 284 -5.93 3.93 -18.20
CA ALA A 284 -6.43 2.69 -17.60
C ALA A 284 -5.52 2.19 -16.46
N ILE A 285 -4.19 2.33 -16.62
CA ILE A 285 -3.19 2.03 -15.58
C ILE A 285 -3.41 2.91 -14.34
N VAL A 286 -3.53 4.22 -14.54
CA VAL A 286 -3.75 5.21 -13.49
C VAL A 286 -5.06 4.94 -12.73
N ASP A 287 -6.16 4.75 -13.45
CA ASP A 287 -7.48 4.47 -12.87
C ASP A 287 -7.45 3.24 -11.97
N ALA A 288 -6.88 2.12 -12.45
CA ALA A 288 -6.83 0.88 -11.69
C ALA A 288 -5.93 1.01 -10.45
N ALA A 289 -4.76 1.63 -10.59
CA ALA A 289 -3.83 1.83 -9.48
C ALA A 289 -4.43 2.75 -8.39
N ALA A 290 -5.03 3.87 -8.79
CA ALA A 290 -5.73 4.77 -7.87
C ALA A 290 -6.94 4.07 -7.21
N ALA A 291 -7.71 3.27 -7.95
CA ALA A 291 -8.86 2.56 -7.37
C ALA A 291 -8.44 1.48 -6.35
N LEU A 292 -7.26 0.89 -6.48
CA LEU A 292 -6.77 -0.15 -5.55
C LEU A 292 -6.19 0.44 -4.25
N ALA A 293 -5.65 1.65 -4.30
CA ALA A 293 -4.91 2.25 -3.19
C ALA A 293 -5.69 2.56 -1.89
N PRO A 294 -6.98 2.98 -1.87
CA PRO A 294 -7.68 3.32 -0.62
C PRO A 294 -7.99 2.09 0.26
N THR A 295 -8.47 2.33 1.48
CA THR A 295 -8.99 1.30 2.41
C THR A 295 -10.47 1.61 2.71
N PRO A 296 -11.42 0.71 2.38
CA PRO A 296 -11.27 -0.46 1.53
C PRO A 296 -10.97 -0.08 0.07
N ALA A 297 -10.48 -1.05 -0.72
CA ALA A 297 -10.17 -0.82 -2.13
C ALA A 297 -11.45 -0.52 -2.94
N ALA A 298 -11.40 0.54 -3.76
CA ALA A 298 -12.47 0.91 -4.69
C ALA A 298 -12.36 0.21 -6.07
N LEU A 299 -11.37 -0.69 -6.23
CA LEU A 299 -11.13 -1.43 -7.46
C LEU A 299 -12.34 -2.31 -7.82
N THR A 300 -12.66 -2.35 -9.11
CA THR A 300 -13.79 -3.13 -9.65
C THR A 300 -13.34 -3.90 -10.89
N ALA A 301 -14.12 -4.91 -11.29
CA ALA A 301 -13.86 -5.67 -12.51
C ALA A 301 -13.81 -4.78 -13.77
N ALA A 302 -14.55 -3.66 -13.79
CA ALA A 302 -14.54 -2.72 -14.90
C ALA A 302 -13.17 -2.01 -15.08
N HIS A 303 -12.48 -1.70 -13.98
CA HIS A 303 -11.12 -1.15 -14.05
C HIS A 303 -10.18 -2.14 -14.75
N LEU A 304 -10.23 -3.41 -14.37
CA LEU A 304 -9.39 -4.46 -14.96
C LEU A 304 -9.81 -4.83 -16.39
N GLY A 305 -11.11 -4.74 -16.69
CA GLY A 305 -11.63 -4.89 -18.04
C GLY A 305 -11.11 -3.82 -18.99
N ARG A 306 -10.95 -2.57 -18.54
CA ARG A 306 -10.34 -1.49 -19.33
C ARG A 306 -8.86 -1.76 -19.63
N LEU A 307 -8.11 -2.30 -18.67
CA LEU A 307 -6.71 -2.72 -18.89
C LEU A 307 -6.60 -3.78 -19.99
N ARG A 308 -7.50 -4.77 -19.98
CA ARG A 308 -7.56 -5.79 -21.03
C ARG A 308 -7.95 -5.19 -22.39
N ALA A 309 -8.89 -4.25 -22.41
CA ALA A 309 -9.32 -3.57 -23.65
C ALA A 309 -8.19 -2.76 -24.30
N VAL A 310 -7.25 -2.23 -23.52
CA VAL A 310 -6.04 -1.54 -24.00
C VAL A 310 -4.84 -2.49 -24.19
N GLY A 311 -5.09 -3.79 -24.18
CA GLY A 311 -4.15 -4.83 -24.59
C GLY A 311 -3.21 -5.36 -23.49
N LEU A 312 -3.44 -5.07 -22.20
CA LEU A 312 -2.69 -5.76 -21.14
C LEU A 312 -3.08 -7.24 -21.10
N SER A 313 -2.07 -8.11 -21.04
CA SER A 313 -2.29 -9.53 -20.78
C SER A 313 -2.78 -9.78 -19.36
N ALA A 314 -3.22 -11.01 -19.07
CA ALA A 314 -3.55 -11.38 -17.69
C ALA A 314 -2.36 -11.18 -16.74
N ASP A 315 -1.15 -11.54 -17.16
CA ASP A 315 0.07 -11.34 -16.35
C ASP A 315 0.40 -9.86 -16.18
N GLY A 316 0.24 -9.04 -17.23
CA GLY A 316 0.39 -7.59 -17.13
C GLY A 316 -0.59 -6.94 -16.14
N VAL A 317 -1.84 -7.41 -16.09
CA VAL A 317 -2.82 -6.97 -15.09
C VAL A 317 -2.41 -7.37 -13.68
N ARG A 318 -1.93 -8.60 -13.47
CA ARG A 318 -1.47 -9.07 -12.16
C ARG A 318 -0.25 -8.29 -11.68
N ASP A 319 0.69 -8.01 -12.57
CA ASP A 319 1.87 -7.18 -12.27
C ASP A 319 1.44 -5.75 -11.89
N LEU A 320 0.46 -5.17 -12.58
CA LEU A 320 -0.06 -3.83 -12.22
C LEU A 320 -0.68 -3.82 -10.81
N VAL A 321 -1.49 -4.84 -10.51
CA VAL A 321 -2.08 -5.00 -9.17
C VAL A 321 -0.99 -5.09 -8.10
N ALA A 322 0.07 -5.87 -8.37
CA ALA A 322 1.21 -5.99 -7.45
C ALA A 322 1.93 -4.65 -7.26
N VAL A 323 2.18 -3.89 -8.33
CA VAL A 323 2.77 -2.54 -8.23
C VAL A 323 1.90 -1.62 -7.36
N ALA A 324 0.61 -1.49 -7.68
CA ALA A 324 -0.27 -0.58 -6.96
C ALA A 324 -0.46 -0.97 -5.49
N ALA A 325 -0.55 -2.27 -5.18
CA ALA A 325 -0.61 -2.76 -3.81
C ALA A 325 0.71 -2.48 -3.05
N MET A 326 1.86 -2.70 -3.69
CA MET A 326 3.18 -2.44 -3.11
C MET A 326 3.41 -0.94 -2.87
N THR A 327 2.96 -0.08 -3.77
CA THR A 327 3.05 1.37 -3.53
C THR A 327 2.15 1.80 -2.37
N ALA A 328 0.93 1.27 -2.27
CA ALA A 328 0.07 1.56 -1.11
C ALA A 328 0.66 1.07 0.22
N TRP A 329 1.48 0.02 0.19
CA TRP A 329 2.31 -0.39 1.33
C TRP A 329 3.34 0.69 1.66
N THR A 330 4.24 1.02 0.74
CA THR A 330 5.38 1.91 1.03
C THR A 330 4.91 3.30 1.45
N ASN A 331 3.84 3.81 0.85
CA ASN A 331 3.21 5.08 1.23
C ASN A 331 2.77 5.11 2.68
N ARG A 332 2.13 4.02 3.13
CA ARG A 332 1.66 3.89 4.50
C ARG A 332 2.81 3.93 5.49
N LEU A 333 3.91 3.23 5.21
CA LEU A 333 5.11 3.30 6.04
C LEU A 333 5.73 4.71 6.05
N ALA A 334 5.84 5.34 4.89
CA ALA A 334 6.43 6.66 4.75
C ALA A 334 5.65 7.75 5.51
N MET A 335 4.31 7.65 5.58
CA MET A 335 3.46 8.61 6.29
C MET A 335 3.29 8.30 7.78
N THR A 336 3.52 7.05 8.20
CA THR A 336 3.34 6.63 9.61
C THR A 336 4.60 6.83 10.44
N LEU A 337 5.77 6.58 9.84
CA LEU A 337 7.05 6.58 10.57
C LEU A 337 7.80 7.92 10.47
N GLY A 338 7.24 8.89 9.74
CA GLY A 338 7.89 10.16 9.45
C GLY A 338 7.07 11.02 8.49
N ASN A 339 7.65 12.13 8.04
CA ASN A 339 7.02 13.03 7.08
C ASN A 339 7.96 13.50 5.99
N ALA A 340 7.36 13.99 4.89
CA ALA A 340 8.07 14.65 3.82
C ALA A 340 8.29 16.13 4.15
N THR A 341 9.48 16.66 3.85
CA THR A 341 9.76 18.10 3.90
C THR A 341 10.53 18.53 2.64
N THR A 342 10.23 19.74 2.17
CA THR A 342 11.00 20.45 1.14
C THR A 342 12.01 21.43 1.77
N ARG A 343 12.00 21.60 3.10
CA ARG A 343 12.89 22.52 3.81
C ARG A 343 14.25 21.87 4.07
N ASP A 344 15.32 22.66 3.92
CA ASP A 344 16.70 22.28 4.28
C ASP A 344 16.82 21.96 5.79
N PRO A 345 17.83 21.22 6.28
CA PRO A 345 17.97 20.88 7.70
C PRO A 345 18.36 22.04 8.63
N ASP A 346 18.85 23.14 8.07
CA ASP A 346 19.51 24.22 8.83
C ASP A 346 18.56 25.32 9.36
N TRP A 347 17.27 25.02 9.59
CA TRP A 347 16.31 25.93 10.24
C TRP A 347 15.91 25.49 11.64
#